data_AF-A0A945U2A5-F1
#
_entry.id   AF-A0A945U2A5-F1
#
_cell.length_a   1.000
_cell.length_b   1.000
_cell.length_c   1.000
_cell.angle_alpha   90.00
_cell.angle_beta   90.00
_cell.angle_gamma   90.00
#
_symmetry.space_group_name_H-M   'P 1'
#
loop_
_entity.id
_entity.type
_entity.pdbx_description
1 polymer ?
#
loop_
_entity_poly.entity_id
_entity_poly.type
_entity_poly.pdbx_seq_one_letter_code
_entity_poly.pdbx_strand_id
1 'polypeptide(L)' 'MQRELVTTENQLHASRRLFNGSVRDYNRRIGSIPSMLIAAIGRFSKVDYFEIGPAVALLPSVDTT' A
#
# COMPACT_ATOMS: atom_id res chain seq x y z
N MET A 1 -23.51 16.30 1.62
CA MET A 1 -22.20 16.76 2.13
C MET A 1 -21.48 15.70 2.98
N GLN A 2 -22.13 14.91 3.85
CA GLN A 2 -21.45 13.78 4.54
C GLN A 2 -21.23 12.52 3.67
N ARG A 3 -22.06 12.34 2.63
CA ARG A 3 -21.97 11.20 1.70
C ARG A 3 -20.67 11.17 0.89
N GLU A 4 -20.12 12.34 0.55
CA GLU A 4 -18.91 12.46 -0.27
C GLU A 4 -17.66 12.03 0.49
N LEU A 5 -17.55 12.42 1.77
CA LEU A 5 -16.45 11.99 2.63
C LEU A 5 -16.44 10.48 2.83
N VAL A 6 -17.61 9.88 3.06
CA VAL A 6 -17.74 8.41 3.18
C VAL A 6 -17.35 7.72 1.87
N THR A 7 -17.70 8.28 0.71
CA THR A 7 -17.23 7.73 -0.57
C THR A 7 -15.73 7.88 -0.77
N THR A 8 -15.12 9.01 -0.38
CA THR A 8 -13.68 9.22 -0.49
C THR A 8 -12.89 8.32 0.46
N GLU A 9 -13.36 8.15 1.69
CA GLU A 9 -12.74 7.25 2.67
C GLU A 9 -12.82 5.79 2.22
N ASN A 10 -13.99 5.35 1.74
CA ASN A 10 -14.15 4.02 1.17
C ASN A 10 -13.24 3.78 -0.04
N GLN A 11 -13.09 4.78 -0.92
CA GLN A 11 -12.16 4.72 -2.06
C GLN A 11 -10.70 4.68 -1.61
N LEU A 12 -10.30 5.44 -0.59
CA LEU A 12 -8.97 5.42 -0.02
C LEU A 12 -8.64 4.07 0.61
N HIS A 13 -9.58 3.48 1.36
CA HIS A 13 -9.41 2.15 1.92
C HIS A 13 -9.36 1.07 0.81
N ALA A 14 -10.16 1.22 -0.24
CA ALA A 14 -10.13 0.31 -1.39
C ALA A 14 -8.79 0.40 -2.16
N SER A 15 -8.30 1.60 -2.45
CA SER A 15 -7.04 1.80 -3.17
C SER A 15 -5.85 1.22 -2.40
N ARG A 16 -5.83 1.37 -1.08
CA ARG A 16 -4.83 0.75 -0.19
C ARG A 16 -4.81 -0.76 -0.29
N ARG A 17 -5.98 -1.41 -0.19
CA ARG A 17 -6.08 -2.87 -0.30
C ARG A 17 -5.64 -3.37 -1.68
N LEU A 18 -6.02 -2.66 -2.74
CA LEU A 18 -5.63 -3.00 -4.11
C LEU A 18 -4.12 -2.87 -4.30
N PHE A 19 -3.51 -1.77 -3.86
CA PHE A 19 -2.06 -1.57 -3.93
C PHE A 19 -1.32 -2.66 -3.17
N ASN A 20 -1.69 -2.91 -1.91
CA ASN A 20 -1.05 -3.93 -1.08
C ASN A 20 -1.26 -5.34 -1.64
N GLY A 21 -2.42 -5.62 -2.25
CA GLY A 21 -2.67 -6.86 -2.98
C GLY A 21 -1.70 -7.05 -4.14
N SER A 22 -1.55 -6.04 -5.00
CA SER A 22 -0.62 -6.06 -6.13
C SER A 22 0.83 -6.24 -5.69
N VAL A 23 1.26 -5.52 -4.65
CA VAL A 23 2.61 -5.64 -4.08
C VAL A 23 2.86 -7.04 -3.53
N ARG A 24 1.90 -7.63 -2.82
CA ARG A 24 2.00 -9.00 -2.32
C ARG A 24 2.18 -9.99 -3.46
N ASP A 25 1.36 -9.89 -4.49
CA ASP A 25 1.38 -10.82 -5.62
C ASP A 25 2.67 -10.68 -6.43
N TYR A 26 3.15 -9.45 -6.61
CA TYR A 26 4.46 -9.16 -7.19
C TYR A 26 5.59 -9.79 -6.37
N ASN A 27 5.65 -9.52 -5.07
CA ASN A 27 6.67 -10.06 -4.17
C ASN A 27 6.65 -11.59 -4.11
N ARG A 28 5.46 -12.19 -4.16
CA ARG A 28 5.28 -13.64 -4.23
C ARG A 28 5.80 -14.21 -5.54
N ARG A 29 5.51 -13.55 -6.67
CA ARG A 29 5.99 -13.96 -7.99
C ARG A 29 7.50 -13.92 -8.07
N ILE A 30 8.15 -12.81 -7.71
CA ILE A 30 9.61 -12.71 -7.75
C ILE A 30 10.31 -13.66 -6.75
N GLY A 31 9.62 -14.06 -5.67
CA GLY A 31 10.12 -15.04 -4.70
C GLY A 31 9.85 -16.51 -5.07
N SER A 32 9.12 -16.78 -6.15
CA SER A 32 8.80 -18.14 -6.60
C SER A 32 9.73 -18.59 -7.72
N ILE A 33 10.10 -19.87 -7.76
CA ILE A 33 10.83 -20.47 -8.89
C ILE A 33 9.84 -20.71 -10.04
N PRO A 34 10.17 -20.41 -11.32
CA PRO A 34 11.46 -19.96 -11.85
C PRO A 34 11.67 -18.44 -11.85
N SER A 35 10.64 -17.67 -11.51
CA SER A 35 10.65 -16.20 -11.57
C SER A 35 11.75 -15.54 -10.73
N MET A 36 12.21 -16.16 -9.63
CA MET A 36 13.35 -15.68 -8.84
C MET A 36 14.67 -15.63 -9.63
N LEU A 37 14.87 -16.54 -10.58
CA LEU A 37 16.07 -16.56 -11.44
C LEU A 37 16.03 -15.40 -12.45
N ILE A 38 14.86 -15.19 -13.06
CA ILE A 38 14.61 -14.05 -13.95
C ILE A 38 14.70 -12.73 -13.17
N ALA A 39 14.23 -12.71 -11.92
CA ALA A 39 14.33 -11.57 -11.03
C ALA A 39 15.79 -11.21 -10.72
N ALA A 40 16.65 -12.20 -10.45
CA ALA A 40 18.07 -11.98 -10.22
C ALA A 40 18.79 -11.41 -11.47
N ILE A 41 18.48 -11.95 -12.65
CA ILE A 41 19.06 -11.47 -13.92
C ILE A 41 18.55 -10.06 -14.26
N GLY A 42 17.26 -9.81 -14.06
CA GLY A 42 16.61 -8.53 -14.33
C GLY A 42 16.71 -7.50 -13.19
N ARG A 43 17.42 -7.80 -12.10
CA ARG A 43 17.54 -6.97 -10.88
C ARG A 43 16.20 -6.56 -10.25
N PHE A 44 15.16 -7.39 -10.43
CA PHE A 44 13.86 -7.17 -9.79
C PHE A 44 13.95 -7.51 -8.30
N SER A 45 13.56 -6.57 -7.45
CA SER A 45 13.62 -6.68 -5.98
C SER A 45 12.22 -6.51 -5.38
N LYS A 46 12.03 -6.97 -4.14
CA LYS A 46 10.74 -6.81 -3.44
C LYS A 46 10.39 -5.33 -3.30
N VAL A 47 9.10 -5.04 -3.41
CA VAL A 47 8.50 -3.72 -3.22
C VAL A 47 7.81 -3.69 -1.87
N ASP A 48 7.89 -2.56 -1.17
CA ASP A 48 7.26 -2.39 0.13
C ASP A 48 5.75 -2.15 0.01
N TYR A 49 5.01 -2.57 1.04
CA TYR A 49 3.59 -2.30 1.14
C TYR A 49 3.36 -0.81 1.37
N PHE A 50 2.21 -0.32 0.91
CA PHE A 50 1.74 0.99 1.30
C PHE A 50 1.21 0.91 2.72
N GLU A 51 2.03 1.42 3.64
CA GLU A 51 1.67 1.62 5.03
C GLU A 51 1.40 3.11 5.27
N ILE A 52 0.34 3.39 6.01
CA ILE A 52 0.05 4.74 6.48
C ILE A 52 0.97 4.93 7.69
N GLY A 53 2.17 5.44 7.45
CA GLY A 53 3.03 5.84 8.56
C GLY A 53 2.32 6.88 9.45
N PRO A 54 2.80 7.10 10.68
CA PRO A 54 2.27 8.12 11.59
C PRO A 54 2.32 9.55 11.03
N ALA A 55 2.83 9.77 9.81
CA ALA A 55 2.78 11.04 9.11
C ALA A 55 1.36 11.58 8.88
N VAL A 56 0.32 10.72 8.82
CA VAL A 56 -1.08 11.19 8.82
C VAL A 56 -1.57 11.57 10.23
N ALA A 57 -0.86 11.13 11.28
CA ALA A 57 -1.04 11.56 12.66
C ALA A 57 -0.16 12.78 13.04
N LEU A 58 0.45 13.46 12.06
CA LEU A 58 1.07 14.78 12.24
C LEU A 58 0.09 15.94 11.97
N LEU A 59 -1.22 15.67 11.95
CA LEU A 59 -2.16 16.71 12.31
C LEU A 59 -1.90 16.98 13.80
N PRO A 60 -1.50 18.21 14.20
CA PRO A 60 -1.38 18.51 15.61
C PRO A 60 -2.73 18.17 16.21
N SER A 61 -2.74 17.34 17.26
CA SER A 61 -3.93 17.14 18.08
C SER A 61 -4.46 18.53 18.41
N VAL A 62 -5.55 18.93 17.76
CA VAL A 62 -6.26 20.16 18.11
C VAL A 62 -6.81 19.86 19.50
N ASP A 63 -6.08 20.34 20.50
CA ASP A 63 -6.57 20.50 21.86
C ASP A 63 -7.85 21.32 21.76
N THR A 64 -8.99 20.62 21.81
CA THR A 64 -10.25 21.24 22.17
C THR A 64 -10.27 21.32 23.69
N THR A 65 -9.60 22.32 24.24
CA THR A 65 -9.88 22.86 25.57
C THR A 65 -11.00 23.89 25.47
#